data_AF-A0AAV4P8G3-F1
#
_entry.id   AF-A0AAV4P8G3-F1
#
_cell.length_a   1.000
_cell.length_b   1.000
_cell.length_c   1.000
_cell.angle_alpha   90.00
_cell.angle_beta   90.00
_cell.angle_gamma   90.00
#
_symmetry.space_group_name_H-M   'P 1'
#
loop_
_entity.id
_entity.type
_entity.pdbx_description
1 polymer ?
#
loop_
_entity_poly.entity_id
_entity_poly.type
_entity_poly.pdbx_seq_one_letter_code
_entity_poly.pdbx_strand_id
1 'polypeptide(L)'
;MGALIAARLWKYLSKVFCGLVNGVFLWTDSEICLCWIKGSAREWKQFVSNRVLEIQDCTSPDRWKFCPGLENPADKLTRGENSHTLLNDSVWWQGPVWLRGSRNQWPRQKLERVTDEQKLEKLNTSVHAILPQTEMILDENKFSNLGKLLRVTAWVKRFVVKLRKKDLREWNVECCRD
;
A
#
# COMPACT_ATOMS: atom_id res chain seq x y z
N MET A 1 -4.71 -3.70 6.57
CA MET A 1 -5.80 -3.76 5.56
C MET A 1 -7.11 -3.20 6.10
N GLY A 2 -7.58 -3.57 7.31
CA GLY A 2 -8.85 -3.08 7.87
C GLY A 2 -9.01 -1.55 7.87
N ALA A 3 -7.96 -0.81 8.25
CA ALA A 3 -7.99 0.66 8.23
C ALA A 3 -8.29 1.26 6.85
N LEU A 4 -7.71 0.71 5.78
CA LEU A 4 -7.96 1.20 4.42
C LEU A 4 -9.42 0.99 4.01
N ILE A 5 -9.98 -0.17 4.34
CA ILE A 5 -11.39 -0.48 4.07
C ILE A 5 -12.30 0.50 4.83
N ALA A 6 -12.01 0.76 6.11
CA ALA A 6 -12.78 1.71 6.90
C ALA A 6 -12.71 3.14 6.33
N ALA A 7 -11.54 3.57 5.85
CA ALA A 7 -11.36 4.88 5.22
C ALA A 7 -12.18 5.02 3.92
N ARG A 8 -12.13 4.00 3.04
CA ARG A 8 -12.93 3.94 1.81
C ARG A 8 -14.42 3.93 2.09
N LEU A 9 -14.85 3.11 3.06
CA LEU A 9 -16.24 3.04 3.49
C LEU A 9 -16.72 4.41 3.97
N TRP A 10 -15.94 5.10 4.81
CA TRP A 10 -16.29 6.45 5.24
C TRP A 10 -16.36 7.45 4.08
N LYS A 11 -15.42 7.39 3.13
CA LYS A 11 -15.45 8.25 1.92
C LYS A 11 -16.72 8.04 1.09
N TYR A 12 -17.25 6.83 1.05
CA TYR A 12 -18.54 6.54 0.43
C TYR A 12 -19.71 7.06 1.29
N LEU A 13 -19.76 6.67 2.56
CA LEU A 13 -20.86 7.02 3.48
C LEU A 13 -21.00 8.53 3.68
N SER A 14 -19.89 9.26 3.75
CA SER A 14 -19.91 10.73 3.90
C SER A 14 -20.58 11.45 2.72
N LYS A 15 -20.56 10.86 1.53
CA LYS A 15 -21.29 11.37 0.36
C LYS A 15 -22.77 11.04 0.43
N VAL A 16 -23.10 9.81 0.80
CA VAL A 16 -24.50 9.32 0.88
C VAL A 16 -25.25 10.00 2.02
N PHE A 17 -24.60 10.17 3.17
CA PHE A 17 -25.18 10.73 4.41
C PHE A 17 -24.73 12.18 4.64
N CYS A 18 -24.52 12.93 3.56
CA CYS A 18 -24.11 14.34 3.64
C CYS A 18 -25.14 15.14 4.46
N GLY A 19 -24.69 15.80 5.53
CA GLY A 19 -25.54 16.57 6.44
C GLY A 19 -26.22 15.80 7.58
N LEU A 20 -26.15 14.46 7.59
CA LEU A 20 -26.70 13.63 8.69
C LEU A 20 -25.66 13.29 9.76
N VAL A 21 -24.37 13.26 9.39
CA VAL A 21 -23.29 12.89 10.29
C VAL A 21 -22.38 14.09 10.55
N ASN A 22 -22.40 14.59 11.78
CA ASN A 22 -21.63 15.78 12.18
C ASN A 22 -20.12 15.51 12.32
N GLY A 23 -19.72 14.24 12.38
CA GLY A 23 -18.32 13.85 12.45
C GLY A 23 -18.15 12.33 12.57
N VAL A 24 -16.94 11.85 12.28
CA VAL A 24 -16.56 10.45 12.43
C VAL A 24 -15.25 10.33 13.18
N PHE A 25 -15.11 9.28 13.97
CA PHE A 25 -13.85 8.80 14.50
C PHE A 25 -13.64 7.37 14.02
N LEU A 26 -12.42 7.06 13.58
CA LEU A 26 -12.03 5.73 13.15
C LEU A 26 -11.08 5.14 14.18
N TRP A 27 -11.32 3.88 14.54
CA TRP A 27 -10.60 3.22 15.62
C TRP A 27 -9.82 2.02 15.08
N THR A 28 -8.59 1.84 15.56
CA THR A 28 -7.78 0.66 15.31
C THR A 28 -7.13 0.21 16.60
N ASP A 29 -6.99 -1.09 16.76
CA ASP A 29 -6.26 -1.76 17.85
C ASP A 29 -4.79 -2.02 17.54
N SER A 30 -4.32 -1.59 16.37
CA SER A 30 -2.92 -1.66 16.00
C SER A 30 -2.26 -0.30 16.19
N GLU A 31 -1.46 -0.17 17.26
CA GLU A 31 -0.66 1.05 17.50
C GLU A 31 0.29 1.34 16.34
N ILE A 32 0.87 0.30 15.73
CA ILE A 32 1.72 0.43 14.54
C ILE A 32 0.92 1.01 13.36
N CYS A 33 -0.28 0.47 13.09
CA CYS A 33 -1.14 1.00 12.03
C CYS A 33 -1.55 2.45 12.30
N LEU A 34 -1.92 2.77 13.54
CA LEU A 34 -2.26 4.13 13.93
C LEU A 34 -1.07 5.09 13.73
N CYS A 35 0.13 4.62 14.04
CA CYS A 35 1.34 5.40 13.90
C CYS A 35 1.68 5.67 12.43
N TRP A 36 1.53 4.66 11.55
CA TRP A 36 1.68 4.85 10.11
C TRP A 36 0.70 5.89 9.56
N ILE A 37 -0.57 5.84 9.99
CA ILE A 37 -1.62 6.77 9.54
C ILE A 37 -1.37 8.20 10.01
N LYS A 38 -0.82 8.37 11.21
CA LYS A 38 -0.52 9.70 11.79
C LYS A 38 0.82 10.28 11.36
N GLY A 39 1.76 9.44 10.94
CA GLY A 39 3.05 9.85 10.39
C GLY A 39 2.98 10.31 8.94
N SER A 40 4.14 10.69 8.39
CA SER A 40 4.25 11.04 6.98
C SER A 40 4.32 9.77 6.14
N ALA A 41 3.42 9.63 5.16
CA ALA A 41 3.38 8.45 4.30
C ALA A 41 4.71 8.16 3.58
N ARG A 42 5.54 9.20 3.35
CA ARG A 42 6.84 9.11 2.68
C ARG A 42 7.91 8.41 3.52
N GLU A 43 7.69 8.27 4.83
CA GLU A 43 8.63 7.61 5.74
C GLU A 43 8.54 6.08 5.67
N TRP A 44 7.52 5.53 5.01
CA TRP A 44 7.23 4.09 4.99
C TRP A 44 7.60 3.43 3.65
N LYS A 45 7.84 2.11 3.67
CA LYS A 45 8.01 1.30 2.45
C LYS A 45 6.82 1.48 1.51
N GLN A 46 7.05 1.37 0.19
CA GLN A 46 6.05 1.65 -0.85
C GLN A 46 4.69 0.97 -0.61
N PHE A 47 4.67 -0.29 -0.15
CA PHE A 47 3.43 -1.00 0.17
C PHE A 47 2.58 -0.30 1.25
N VAL A 48 3.23 0.15 2.33
CA VAL A 48 2.58 0.87 3.44
C VAL A 48 2.29 2.30 3.03
N SER A 49 3.27 2.97 2.40
CA SER A 49 3.17 4.35 1.91
C SER A 49 1.94 4.56 1.03
N ASN A 50 1.75 3.72 0.01
CA ASN A 50 0.60 3.82 -0.90
C ASN A 50 -0.74 3.71 -0.16
N ARG A 51 -0.83 2.85 0.86
CA ARG A 51 -2.05 2.67 1.65
C ARG A 51 -2.29 3.82 2.62
N VAL A 52 -1.22 4.32 3.25
CA VAL A 52 -1.30 5.48 4.14
C VAL A 52 -1.73 6.71 3.35
N LEU A 53 -1.16 6.95 2.17
CA LEU A 53 -1.58 8.03 1.28
C LEU A 53 -3.08 7.96 1.00
N GLU A 54 -3.57 6.79 0.60
CA GLU A 54 -5.00 6.64 0.31
C GLU A 54 -5.89 6.83 1.55
N ILE A 55 -5.47 6.35 2.72
CA ILE A 55 -6.19 6.58 3.98
C ILE A 55 -6.26 8.08 4.29
N GLN A 56 -5.14 8.79 4.14
CA GLN A 56 -5.02 10.22 4.40
C GLN A 56 -5.85 11.06 3.40
N ASP A 57 -5.95 10.62 2.14
CA ASP A 57 -6.84 11.22 1.13
C ASP A 57 -8.33 11.02 1.43
N CYS A 58 -8.69 9.93 2.12
CA CYS A 58 -10.07 9.63 2.48
C CYS A 58 -10.49 10.27 3.81
N THR A 59 -9.56 10.39 4.77
CA THR A 59 -9.84 10.78 6.15
C THR A 59 -8.65 11.50 6.77
N SER A 60 -8.92 12.58 7.52
CA SER A 60 -7.88 13.26 8.30
C SER A 60 -7.26 12.32 9.36
N PRO A 61 -5.92 12.28 9.48
CA PRO A 61 -5.20 11.52 10.51
C PRO A 61 -5.68 11.76 11.95
N ASP A 62 -6.14 12.96 12.27
CA ASP A 62 -6.57 13.32 13.63
C ASP A 62 -7.84 12.59 14.09
N ARG A 63 -8.63 12.11 13.11
CA ARG A 63 -9.84 11.31 13.34
C ARG A 63 -9.53 9.86 13.68
N TRP A 64 -8.28 9.42 13.50
CA TRP A 64 -7.84 8.07 13.84
C TRP A 64 -7.41 7.97 15.31
N LYS A 65 -7.95 6.97 16.01
CA LYS A 65 -7.72 6.73 17.43
C LYS A 65 -7.36 5.26 17.70
N PHE A 66 -6.65 5.03 18.79
CA PHE A 66 -6.35 3.70 19.32
C PHE A 66 -7.52 3.19 20.16
N CYS A 67 -7.91 1.94 19.94
CA CYS A 67 -8.83 1.17 20.76
C CYS A 67 -8.09 -0.04 21.36
N PRO A 68 -8.18 -0.33 22.67
CA PRO A 68 -7.65 -1.56 23.23
C PRO A 68 -8.20 -2.80 22.51
N GLY A 69 -7.35 -3.77 22.18
CA GLY A 69 -7.73 -4.93 21.35
C GLY A 69 -8.88 -5.75 21.92
N LEU A 70 -8.91 -5.99 23.24
CA LEU A 70 -10.01 -6.73 23.89
C LEU A 70 -11.35 -5.98 23.83
N GLU A 71 -11.30 -4.66 23.63
CA GLU A 71 -12.49 -3.81 23.50
C GLU A 71 -12.80 -3.49 22.03
N ASN A 72 -12.03 -4.01 21.07
CA ASN A 72 -12.30 -3.82 19.65
C ASN A 72 -13.35 -4.85 19.18
N PRO A 73 -14.59 -4.43 18.88
CA PRO A 73 -15.62 -5.37 18.44
C PRO A 73 -15.27 -6.04 17.11
N ALA A 74 -14.47 -5.39 16.24
CA ALA A 74 -14.07 -5.99 14.97
C ALA A 74 -13.18 -7.23 15.16
N ASP A 75 -12.40 -7.29 16.25
CA ASP A 75 -11.50 -8.42 16.53
C ASP A 75 -12.28 -9.71 16.84
N LYS A 76 -13.47 -9.58 17.46
CA LYS A 76 -14.35 -10.71 17.79
C LYS A 76 -14.78 -11.47 16.54
N LEU A 77 -15.11 -10.75 15.47
CA LEU A 77 -15.43 -11.38 14.19
C LEU A 77 -14.19 -12.00 13.52
N THR A 78 -13.05 -11.30 13.55
CA THR A 78 -11.83 -11.81 12.88
C THR A 78 -11.23 -13.03 13.57
N ARG A 79 -11.50 -13.23 14.87
CA ARG A 79 -11.10 -14.43 15.62
C ARG A 79 -12.06 -15.61 15.50
N GLY A 80 -13.24 -15.39 14.92
CA GLY A 80 -14.25 -16.45 14.77
C GLY A 80 -15.04 -16.73 16.04
N GLU A 81 -15.44 -15.68 16.78
CA GLU A 81 -16.28 -15.82 17.96
C GLU A 81 -17.63 -16.52 17.64
N ASN A 82 -18.13 -17.32 18.57
CA ASN A 82 -19.38 -18.04 18.39
C ASN A 82 -20.57 -17.06 18.38
N SER A 83 -21.51 -17.26 17.43
CA SER A 83 -22.77 -16.53 17.36
C SER A 83 -23.54 -16.48 18.70
N HIS A 84 -23.56 -17.57 19.47
CA HIS A 84 -24.21 -17.62 20.79
C HIS A 84 -23.54 -16.70 21.83
N THR A 85 -22.21 -16.57 21.77
CA THR A 85 -21.46 -15.62 22.60
C THR A 85 -21.78 -14.19 22.17
N LEU A 86 -21.75 -13.92 20.86
CA LEU A 86 -22.02 -12.59 20.29
C LEU A 86 -23.43 -12.09 20.62
N LEU A 87 -24.43 -12.96 20.70
CA LEU A 87 -25.80 -12.59 21.09
C LEU A 87 -25.86 -11.89 22.45
N ASN A 88 -25.00 -12.28 23.39
CA ASN A 88 -24.96 -11.73 24.74
C ASN A 88 -23.78 -10.76 24.95
N ASP A 89 -23.05 -10.41 23.89
CA ASP A 89 -21.86 -9.58 23.97
C ASP A 89 -22.21 -8.08 23.90
N SER A 90 -22.15 -7.42 25.04
CA SER A 90 -22.45 -5.98 25.12
C SER A 90 -21.46 -5.11 24.33
N VAL A 91 -20.19 -5.51 24.20
CA VAL A 91 -19.18 -4.73 23.45
C VAL A 91 -19.48 -4.80 21.96
N TRP A 92 -19.92 -5.95 21.46
CA TRP A 92 -20.34 -6.11 20.06
C TRP A 92 -21.54 -5.21 19.71
N TRP A 93 -22.60 -5.25 20.53
CA TRP A 93 -23.86 -4.57 20.22
C TRP A 93 -23.87 -3.09 20.59
N GLN A 94 -23.24 -2.72 21.71
CA GLN A 94 -23.32 -1.37 22.27
C GLN A 94 -22.00 -0.62 22.19
N GLY A 95 -20.91 -1.30 21.82
CA GLY A 95 -19.57 -0.77 21.87
C GLY A 95 -19.01 -0.70 23.31
N PRO A 96 -17.72 -0.36 23.42
CA PRO A 96 -17.07 -0.19 24.72
C PRO A 96 -17.73 0.90 25.57
N VAL A 97 -17.69 0.74 26.88
CA VAL A 97 -18.30 1.69 27.83
C VAL A 97 -17.73 3.09 27.64
N TRP A 98 -16.43 3.21 27.44
CA TRP A 98 -15.77 4.50 27.22
C TRP A 98 -16.22 5.21 25.94
N LEU A 99 -16.65 4.49 24.90
CA LEU A 99 -17.06 5.08 23.63
C LEU A 99 -18.44 5.73 23.75
N ARG A 100 -19.32 5.11 24.54
CA ARG A 100 -20.66 5.64 24.88
C ARG A 100 -20.59 6.81 25.86
N GLY A 101 -19.50 6.89 26.60
CA GLY A 101 -19.21 7.93 27.56
C GLY A 101 -18.81 9.27 26.92
N SER A 102 -18.45 10.21 27.79
CA SER A 102 -17.84 11.47 27.37
C SER A 102 -16.48 11.22 26.72
N ARG A 103 -16.05 12.13 25.84
CA ARG A 103 -14.75 12.06 25.15
C ARG A 103 -13.55 11.99 26.12
N ASN A 104 -13.74 12.40 27.36
CA ASN A 104 -12.74 12.39 28.43
C ASN A 104 -12.47 10.97 28.96
N GLN A 105 -13.40 10.04 28.74
CA GLN A 105 -13.29 8.64 29.13
C GLN A 105 -12.58 7.81 28.07
N TRP A 106 -12.30 8.39 26.90
CA TRP A 106 -11.66 7.67 25.80
C TRP A 106 -10.25 7.21 26.17
N PRO A 107 -9.77 6.09 25.59
CA PRO A 107 -8.43 5.57 25.84
C PRO A 107 -7.36 6.64 25.58
N ARG A 108 -6.35 6.68 26.46
CA ARG A 108 -5.20 7.56 26.27
C ARG A 108 -4.52 7.20 24.95
N GLN A 109 -4.34 8.22 24.12
CA GLN A 109 -3.72 8.07 22.81
C GLN A 109 -2.20 8.20 23.00
N LYS A 110 -1.51 7.08 23.24
CA LYS A 110 -0.05 7.05 23.24
C LYS A 110 0.45 7.18 21.80
N LEU A 111 0.85 8.39 21.44
CA LEU A 111 1.66 8.61 20.25
C LEU A 111 3.12 8.59 20.71
N GLU A 112 3.64 7.39 20.94
CA GLU A 112 5.10 7.25 21.01
C GLU A 112 5.62 7.57 19.61
N ARG A 113 6.53 8.55 19.53
CA ARG A 113 7.27 8.79 18.29
C ARG A 113 8.00 7.49 17.98
N VAL A 114 7.70 6.89 16.83
CA VAL A 114 8.40 5.73 16.29
C VAL A 114 9.90 5.97 16.48
N THR A 115 10.56 5.17 17.31
CA THR A 115 12.02 5.20 17.40
C THR A 115 12.59 4.85 16.03
N ASP A 116 13.78 5.34 15.69
CA ASP A 116 14.41 5.04 14.40
C ASP A 116 14.58 3.52 14.15
N GLU A 117 14.53 2.72 15.22
CA GLU A 117 14.51 1.26 15.25
C GLU A 117 13.18 0.64 14.81
N GLN A 118 12.04 1.30 15.04
CA GLN A 118 10.74 0.90 14.51
C GLN A 118 10.51 1.44 13.08
N LYS A 119 11.23 2.50 12.67
CA LYS A 119 11.37 2.93 11.27
C LYS A 119 12.27 1.99 10.44
N LEU A 120 12.84 0.96 11.07
CA LEU A 120 13.88 0.09 10.51
C LEU A 120 13.35 -1.03 9.59
N GLU A 121 12.06 -1.01 9.26
CA GLU A 121 11.65 -1.29 7.87
C GLU A 121 12.06 -0.12 6.96
N LYS A 122 13.34 0.27 7.05
CA LYS A 122 13.98 1.24 6.19
C LYS A 122 13.77 0.81 4.75
N LEU A 123 13.79 1.80 3.88
CA LEU A 123 13.92 1.78 2.43
C LEU A 123 15.01 0.80 1.95
N ASN A 124 14.85 -0.50 2.18
CA ASN A 124 15.48 -1.54 1.38
C ASN A 124 14.62 -1.68 0.13
N THR A 125 14.46 -0.58 -0.60
CA THR A 125 14.37 -0.72 -2.05
C THR A 125 15.77 -1.12 -2.45
N SER A 126 16.12 -2.40 -2.30
CA SER A 126 17.19 -2.94 -3.11
C SER A 126 16.66 -2.82 -4.53
N VAL A 127 17.04 -1.73 -5.19
CA VAL A 127 17.14 -1.77 -6.63
C VAL A 127 18.24 -2.80 -6.84
N HIS A 128 17.84 -4.06 -7.01
CA HIS A 128 18.65 -4.96 -7.79
C HIS A 128 18.69 -4.30 -9.16
N ALA A 129 19.70 -3.44 -9.35
CA ALA A 129 20.25 -3.28 -10.66
C ALA A 129 20.69 -4.69 -11.01
N ILE A 130 19.80 -5.42 -11.70
CA ILE A 130 20.27 -6.43 -12.63
C ILE A 130 21.13 -5.59 -13.57
N LEU A 131 22.42 -5.45 -13.23
CA LEU A 131 23.44 -5.26 -14.24
C LEU A 131 23.05 -6.32 -15.24
N PRO A 132 22.61 -5.96 -16.46
CA PRO A 132 22.46 -6.98 -17.47
C PRO A 132 23.83 -7.63 -17.50
N GLN A 133 23.93 -8.85 -16.98
CA GLN A 133 25.05 -9.68 -17.33
C GLN A 133 24.94 -9.66 -18.83
N THR A 134 25.86 -8.92 -19.45
CA THR A 134 25.85 -8.76 -20.89
C THR A 134 26.38 -10.11 -21.33
N GLU A 135 25.52 -11.13 -21.30
CA GLU A 135 25.80 -12.38 -21.96
C GLU A 135 26.04 -11.95 -23.38
N MET A 136 27.30 -12.10 -23.78
CA MET A 136 27.74 -11.71 -25.09
C MET A 136 26.97 -12.62 -26.04
N ILE A 137 25.93 -12.05 -26.69
CA ILE A 137 25.02 -12.77 -27.60
C ILE A 137 25.81 -13.54 -28.67
N LEU A 138 27.04 -13.09 -28.94
CA LEU A 138 27.99 -13.73 -29.84
C LEU A 138 29.23 -14.11 -29.05
N ASP A 139 29.50 -15.42 -28.95
CA ASP A 139 30.75 -15.96 -28.40
C ASP A 139 31.85 -15.87 -29.47
N GLU A 140 32.89 -15.08 -29.19
CA GLU A 140 34.03 -14.87 -30.09
C GLU A 140 34.82 -16.15 -30.37
N ASN A 141 34.83 -17.11 -29.44
CA ASN A 141 35.55 -18.36 -29.59
C ASN A 141 34.90 -19.31 -30.61
N LYS A 142 33.66 -19.03 -31.03
CA LYS A 142 32.96 -19.79 -32.09
C LYS A 142 33.32 -19.33 -33.51
N PHE A 143 34.17 -18.31 -33.65
CA PHE A 143 34.56 -17.76 -34.95
C PHE A 143 36.07 -17.82 -35.16
N SER A 144 36.52 -18.67 -36.09
CA SER A 144 37.92 -18.75 -36.52
C SER A 144 38.34 -17.63 -37.50
N ASN A 145 37.44 -16.69 -37.83
CA ASN A 145 37.69 -15.63 -38.79
C ASN A 145 37.02 -14.31 -38.35
N LEU A 146 37.84 -13.26 -38.16
CA LEU A 146 37.38 -11.94 -37.73
C LEU A 146 36.39 -11.30 -38.72
N GLY A 147 36.60 -11.48 -40.03
CA GLY A 147 35.69 -10.98 -41.06
C GLY A 147 34.32 -11.65 -41.03
N LYS A 148 34.23 -12.90 -40.58
CA LYS A 148 32.96 -13.61 -40.35
C LYS A 148 32.27 -13.08 -39.10
N LEU A 149 33.00 -12.89 -38.01
CA LEU A 149 32.48 -12.28 -36.77
C LEU A 149 31.91 -10.88 -37.02
N LEU A 150 32.66 -10.01 -37.71
CA LEU A 150 32.20 -8.65 -38.05
C LEU A 150 30.91 -8.66 -38.88
N ARG A 151 30.82 -9.55 -39.88
CA ARG A 151 29.61 -9.69 -40.72
C ARG A 151 28.41 -10.15 -39.90
N VAL A 152 28.57 -11.18 -39.05
CA VAL A 152 27.48 -11.68 -38.19
C VAL A 152 27.03 -10.60 -37.21
N THR A 153 27.96 -9.92 -36.55
CA THR A 153 27.66 -8.78 -35.65
C THR A 153 26.90 -7.66 -36.38
N ALA A 154 27.31 -7.31 -37.60
CA ALA A 154 26.62 -6.31 -38.41
C ALA A 154 25.20 -6.73 -38.77
N TRP A 155 24.97 -8.00 -39.11
CA TRP A 155 23.63 -8.54 -39.39
C TRP A 155 22.73 -8.54 -38.16
N VAL A 156 23.22 -8.97 -36.99
CA VAL A 156 22.47 -8.91 -35.73
C VAL A 156 22.09 -7.47 -35.39
N LYS A 157 23.03 -6.53 -35.46
CA LYS A 157 22.74 -5.10 -35.26
C LYS A 157 21.69 -4.58 -36.25
N ARG A 158 21.79 -4.94 -37.53
CA ARG A 158 20.83 -4.53 -38.56
C ARG A 158 19.43 -5.11 -38.31
N PHE A 159 19.34 -6.34 -37.84
CA PHE A 159 18.09 -7.00 -37.47
C PHE A 159 17.42 -6.31 -36.27
N VAL A 160 18.18 -6.06 -35.20
CA VAL A 160 17.68 -5.33 -34.01
C VAL A 160 17.16 -3.94 -34.37
N VAL A 161 17.89 -3.20 -35.23
CA VAL A 161 17.44 -1.89 -35.72
C VAL A 161 16.14 -2.01 -36.53
N LYS A 162 15.96 -3.06 -37.33
CA LYS A 162 14.70 -3.30 -38.05
C LYS A 162 13.54 -3.59 -37.10
N LEU A 163 13.74 -4.39 -36.05
CA LEU A 163 12.71 -4.66 -35.05
C LEU A 163 12.29 -3.38 -34.31
N ARG A 164 13.25 -2.57 -33.82
CA ARG A 164 12.96 -1.29 -33.15
C ARG A 164 12.24 -0.28 -34.05
N LYS A 165 12.50 -0.30 -35.37
CA LYS A 165 11.79 0.53 -36.37
C LYS A 165 10.41 -0.03 -36.77
N LYS A 166 10.09 -1.28 -36.43
CA LYS A 166 8.76 -1.87 -36.64
C LYS A 166 7.84 -1.48 -35.47
N ASP A 167 8.33 -1.58 -34.24
CA ASP A 167 7.62 -1.13 -33.03
C ASP A 167 7.20 0.34 -33.12
N LEU A 168 8.12 1.24 -33.51
CA LEU A 168 7.81 2.67 -33.67
C LEU A 168 6.80 2.99 -34.79
N ARG A 169 6.69 2.12 -35.81
CA ARG A 169 5.71 2.31 -36.90
C ARG A 169 4.34 1.75 -36.54
N GLU A 170 4.26 0.69 -35.76
CA GLU A 170 2.99 0.17 -35.25
C GLU A 170 2.42 1.10 -34.16
N TRP A 171 3.28 1.64 -33.28
CA TRP A 171 2.89 2.65 -32.27
C TRP A 171 2.34 3.95 -32.87
N ASN A 172 2.96 4.47 -33.93
CA ASN A 172 2.51 5.71 -34.58
C ASN A 172 1.21 5.55 -35.40
N VAL A 173 0.80 4.32 -35.73
CA VAL A 173 -0.45 4.06 -36.47
C VAL A 173 -1.64 3.88 -35.50
N GLU A 174 -1.41 3.37 -34.29
CA GLU A 174 -2.43 3.31 -33.24
C GLU A 174 -2.70 4.69 -32.60
N CYS A 175 -1.70 5.56 -32.48
CA CYS A 175 -1.86 6.89 -31.88
C CYS A 175 -2.55 7.94 -32.77
N CYS A 176 -2.86 7.61 -34.03
CA CYS A 176 -3.59 8.50 -34.97
C CYS A 176 -5.06 8.08 -35.18
N ARG A 177 -5.62 7.22 -34.32
CA ARG A 177 -7.01 6.74 -34.42
C ARG A 177 -7.93 7.08 -33.25
N ASP A 178 -7.48 7.91 -32.31
CA ASP A 178 -8.33 8.53 -31.29
C ASP A 178 -8.30 10.07 -31.40
#